data_AF-A0A916JML4-F1
#
_entry.id   AF-A0A916JML4-F1
#
_cell.length_a   1.000
_cell.length_b   1.000
_cell.length_c   1.000
_cell.angle_alpha   90.00
_cell.angle_beta   90.00
_cell.angle_gamma   90.00
#
_symmetry.space_group_name_H-M   'P 1'
#
loop_
_entity.id
_entity.type
_entity.pdbx_description
1 polymer ?
#
loop_
_entity_poly.entity_id
_entity_poly.type
_entity_poly.pdbx_seq_one_letter_code
_entity_poly.pdbx_strand_id
1 'polypeptide(L)'
;MKIDELYQKVIEGLPTKELHPLHKAIMEECCENALNNSQKISDLDTLVDVVHLAFLTCNTTLKGTLLGSLEAVNADQVTLNYRDQTFIISRNSPLLD
;
A
#
# COMPACT_ATOMS: atom_id res chain seq x y z
N MET A 1 4.70 -16.97 -12.11
CA MET A 1 5.22 -15.68 -11.61
C MET A 1 5.13 -15.70 -10.10
N LYS A 2 6.20 -15.33 -9.41
CA LYS A 2 6.21 -15.21 -7.95
C LYS A 2 5.79 -13.80 -7.53
N ILE A 3 5.34 -13.64 -6.28
CA ILE A 3 4.98 -12.33 -5.71
C ILE A 3 6.15 -11.36 -5.84
N ASP A 4 7.36 -11.78 -5.46
CA ASP A 4 8.56 -10.96 -5.55
C ASP A 4 8.83 -10.46 -6.97
N GLU A 5 8.60 -11.30 -7.99
CA GLU A 5 8.81 -10.95 -9.39
C GLU A 5 7.82 -9.86 -9.84
N LEU A 6 6.54 -9.99 -9.48
CA LEU A 6 5.52 -8.99 -9.76
C LEU A 6 5.82 -7.68 -9.02
N TYR A 7 6.17 -7.77 -7.73
CA TYR A 7 6.51 -6.61 -6.92
C TYR A 7 7.67 -5.82 -7.54
N GLN A 8 8.75 -6.49 -7.98
CA GLN A 8 9.87 -5.81 -8.64
C GLN A 8 9.41 -5.07 -9.91
N LYS A 9 8.56 -5.69 -10.73
CA LYS A 9 7.99 -5.06 -11.93
C LYS A 9 7.14 -3.83 -11.62
N VAL A 10 6.36 -3.90 -10.55
CA VAL A 10 5.50 -2.80 -10.10
C VAL A 10 6.32 -1.60 -9.62
N ILE A 11 7.42 -1.83 -8.89
CA ILE A 11 8.25 -0.73 -8.35
C ILE A 11 9.24 -0.16 -9.37
N GLU A 12 9.60 -0.90 -10.43
CA GLU A 12 10.44 -0.40 -11.53
C GLU A 12 9.83 0.85 -12.20
N GLY A 13 8.50 0.96 -12.23
CA GLY A 13 7.78 2.09 -12.81
C GLY A 13 7.62 3.31 -11.87
N LEU A 14 8.08 3.23 -10.62
CA LEU A 14 7.90 4.31 -9.65
C LEU A 14 9.05 5.32 -9.70
N PRO A 15 8.76 6.62 -9.51
CA PRO A 15 9.78 7.68 -9.54
C PRO A 15 10.76 7.61 -8.36
N THR A 16 10.39 6.92 -7.27
CA THR A 16 11.25 6.66 -6.12
C THR A 16 11.38 5.17 -5.87
N LYS A 17 12.60 4.73 -5.55
CA LYS A 17 12.90 3.35 -5.14
C LYS A 17 12.79 3.15 -3.63
N GLU A 18 12.75 4.23 -2.86
CA GLU A 18 12.60 4.18 -1.41
C GLU A 18 11.12 4.34 -1.05
N LEU A 19 10.45 3.20 -0.90
CA LEU A 19 9.09 3.14 -0.38
C LEU A 19 9.14 3.08 1.15
N HIS A 20 8.27 3.86 1.79
CA HIS A 20 8.03 3.71 3.22
C HIS A 20 7.61 2.25 3.53
N PRO A 21 8.07 1.63 4.64
CA PRO A 21 7.80 0.21 4.90
C PRO A 21 6.31 -0.17 4.92
N LEU A 22 5.44 0.74 5.39
CA LEU A 22 3.98 0.56 5.29
C LEU A 22 3.49 0.48 3.84
N HIS A 23 3.94 1.39 2.96
CA HIS A 23 3.58 1.34 1.54
C HIS A 23 4.07 0.06 0.87
N LYS A 24 5.28 -0.38 1.22
CA LYS A 24 5.81 -1.67 0.75
C LYS A 24 4.90 -2.83 1.17
N ALA A 25 4.53 -2.91 2.45
CA ALA A 25 3.68 -3.98 2.96
C ALA A 25 2.30 -4.03 2.27
N ILE A 26 1.71 -2.86 1.99
CA ILE A 26 0.45 -2.75 1.24
C ILE A 26 0.65 -3.17 -0.22
N MET A 27 1.73 -2.74 -0.86
CA MET A 27 2.04 -3.10 -2.25
C MET A 27 2.25 -4.62 -2.42
N GLU A 28 2.92 -5.27 -1.46
CA GLU A 28 3.09 -6.72 -1.41
C GLU A 28 1.72 -7.43 -1.30
N GLU A 29 0.81 -6.94 -0.44
CA GLU A 29 -0.57 -7.45 -0.37
C GLU A 29 -1.33 -7.26 -1.70
N CYS A 30 -1.18 -6.10 -2.35
CA CYS A 30 -1.78 -5.88 -3.66
C CYS A 30 -1.24 -6.87 -4.71
N CYS A 31 0.06 -7.19 -4.70
CA CYS A 31 0.65 -8.21 -5.58
C CYS A 31 0.09 -9.62 -5.29
N GLU A 32 -0.02 -9.98 -4.01
CA GLU A 32 -0.63 -11.25 -3.57
C GLU A 32 -2.07 -11.37 -4.09
N ASN A 33 -2.87 -10.32 -3.94
CA ASN A 33 -4.26 -10.28 -4.39
C ASN A 33 -4.36 -10.35 -5.92
N ALA A 34 -3.49 -9.64 -6.64
CA ALA A 34 -3.46 -9.67 -8.10
C ALA A 34 -3.09 -11.07 -8.63
N LEU A 35 -2.12 -11.77 -8.03
CA LEU A 35 -1.75 -13.13 -8.45
C LEU A 35 -2.81 -14.18 -8.09
N ASN A 36 -3.58 -13.95 -7.02
CA ASN A 36 -4.68 -14.84 -6.60
C ASN A 36 -6.04 -14.42 -7.17
N ASN A 37 -6.07 -13.62 -8.24
CA ASN A 37 -7.31 -13.10 -8.81
C ASN A 37 -8.21 -14.23 -9.35
N SER A 38 -9.52 -14.14 -9.06
CA SER A 38 -10.52 -15.14 -9.48
C SER A 38 -10.81 -15.10 -10.99
N GLN A 39 -10.49 -14.00 -11.65
CA GLN A 39 -10.69 -13.77 -13.09
C GLN A 39 -9.62 -14.47 -13.95
N LYS A 40 -8.60 -15.08 -13.32
CA LYS A 40 -7.47 -15.78 -13.97
C LYS A 40 -6.68 -14.89 -14.95
N ILE A 41 -6.63 -13.59 -14.68
CA ILE A 41 -5.75 -12.67 -15.40
C ILE A 41 -4.31 -13.09 -15.11
N SER A 42 -3.52 -13.30 -16.17
CA SER A 42 -2.12 -13.72 -16.08
C SER A 42 -1.18 -12.87 -16.93
N ASP A 43 -1.72 -11.92 -17.70
CA ASP A 43 -0.95 -10.96 -18.48
C ASP A 43 -0.19 -10.01 -17.54
N LEU A 44 1.12 -9.85 -17.77
CA LEU A 44 1.99 -9.12 -16.85
C LEU A 44 1.63 -7.64 -16.78
N ASP A 45 1.44 -6.99 -17.92
CA ASP A 45 1.16 -5.55 -17.97
C ASP A 45 -0.17 -5.24 -17.27
N THR A 46 -1.19 -6.07 -17.54
CA THR A 46 -2.48 -5.97 -16.84
C THR A 46 -2.33 -6.19 -15.33
N LEU A 47 -1.52 -7.15 -14.89
CA LEU A 47 -1.29 -7.40 -13.46
C LEU A 47 -0.60 -6.21 -12.79
N VAL A 48 0.38 -5.59 -13.44
CA VAL A 48 1.06 -4.38 -12.94
C VAL A 48 0.06 -3.24 -12.77
N ASP A 49 -0.78 -2.98 -13.78
CA ASP A 49 -1.82 -1.94 -13.74
C ASP A 49 -2.82 -2.19 -12.60
N VAL A 50 -3.25 -3.44 -12.42
CA VAL A 50 -4.17 -3.83 -11.34
C VAL A 50 -3.54 -3.58 -9.97
N VAL A 51 -2.26 -3.93 -9.78
CA VAL A 51 -1.56 -3.67 -8.52
C VAL A 51 -1.46 -2.17 -8.24
N HIS A 52 -1.10 -1.36 -9.22
CA HIS A 52 -1.04 0.10 -9.04
C HIS A 52 -2.40 0.69 -8.66
N LEU A 53 -3.48 0.25 -9.31
CA LEU A 53 -4.83 0.72 -9.02
C LEU A 53 -5.29 0.29 -7.62
N ALA A 54 -5.02 -0.96 -7.24
CA ALA A 54 -5.34 -1.48 -5.92
C ALA A 54 -4.58 -0.71 -4.83
N PHE A 55 -3.27 -0.51 -5.01
CA PHE A 55 -2.44 0.25 -4.09
C PHE A 55 -2.93 1.69 -3.93
N LEU A 56 -3.23 2.38 -5.04
CA LEU A 56 -3.75 3.76 -5.00
C LEU A 56 -5.04 3.86 -4.20
N THR A 57 -5.94 2.89 -4.39
CA THR A 57 -7.24 2.86 -3.71
C THR A 57 -7.05 2.59 -2.21
N CYS A 58 -6.29 1.55 -1.85
CA CYS A 58 -5.98 1.21 -0.46
C CYS A 58 -5.28 2.37 0.27
N ASN A 59 -4.29 2.99 -0.36
CA ASN A 59 -3.54 4.09 0.23
C ASN A 59 -4.43 5.32 0.47
N THR A 60 -5.30 5.66 -0.49
CA THR A 60 -6.24 6.79 -0.34
C THR A 60 -7.21 6.56 0.83
N THR A 61 -7.80 5.36 0.90
CA THR A 61 -8.70 5.01 2.01
C THR A 61 -7.96 5.03 3.35
N LEU A 62 -6.76 4.45 3.42
CA LEU A 62 -5.94 4.43 4.63
C LEU A 62 -5.64 5.85 5.12
N LYS A 63 -5.20 6.76 4.25
CA LYS A 63 -4.95 8.16 4.60
C LYS A 63 -6.19 8.81 5.22
N GLY A 64 -7.34 8.68 4.58
CA GLY A 64 -8.61 9.20 5.09
C GLY A 64 -8.98 8.63 6.46
N THR A 65 -8.81 7.31 6.65
CA THR A 65 -9.06 6.65 7.94
C THR A 65 -8.11 7.15 9.03
N LEU A 66 -6.82 7.30 8.74
CA LEU A 66 -5.83 7.79 9.71
C LEU A 66 -6.10 9.24 10.10
N LEU A 67 -6.37 10.11 9.12
CA LEU A 67 -6.74 11.51 9.37
C LEU A 67 -8.01 11.59 10.21
N GLY A 68 -9.07 10.88 9.83
CA GLY A 68 -10.31 10.85 10.59
C GLY A 68 -10.12 10.34 12.03
N SER A 69 -9.24 9.35 12.22
CA SER A 69 -8.92 8.82 13.55
C SER A 69 -8.17 9.84 14.40
N LEU A 70 -7.21 10.57 13.84
CA LEU A 70 -6.47 11.62 14.53
C LEU A 70 -7.39 12.79 14.93
N GLU A 71 -8.28 13.20 14.04
CA GLU A 71 -9.26 14.26 14.27
C GLU A 71 -10.29 13.90 15.35
N ALA A 72 -10.87 12.70 15.28
CA ALA A 72 -11.98 12.29 16.16
C ALA A 72 -11.65 12.35 17.66
N VAL A 73 -10.36 12.19 18.01
CA VAL A 73 -9.89 12.21 19.41
C VAL A 73 -8.87 13.31 19.69
N ASN A 74 -8.66 14.23 18.73
CA ASN A 74 -7.63 15.27 18.81
C ASN A 74 -6.25 14.74 19.25
N ALA A 75 -5.80 13.64 18.63
CA ALA A 75 -4.51 13.02 18.93
C ALA A 75 -3.39 13.55 18.03
N ASP A 76 -2.16 13.49 18.54
CA ASP A 76 -0.94 13.86 17.79
C ASP A 76 -0.40 12.72 16.92
N GLN A 77 -0.76 11.47 17.24
CA GLN A 77 -0.31 10.28 16.55
C GLN A 77 -1.32 9.14 16.64
N VAL A 78 -1.24 8.23 15.67
CA VAL A 78 -2.00 6.98 15.64
C VAL A 78 -1.03 5.81 15.51
N THR A 79 -1.34 4.71 16.20
CA THR A 79 -0.59 3.46 16.06
C THR A 79 -1.35 2.52 15.13
N LEU A 80 -0.70 2.11 14.04
CA LEU A 80 -1.23 1.15 13.09
C LEU A 80 -0.45 -0.16 13.23
N ASN A 81 -1.15 -1.25 13.53
CA ASN A 81 -0.59 -2.60 13.47
C ASN A 81 -1.03 -3.24 12.16
N TYR A 82 -0.07 -3.63 11.32
CA TYR A 82 -0.35 -4.14 9.99
C TYR A 82 0.74 -5.12 9.54
N ARG A 83 0.36 -6.33 9.09
CA ARG A 83 1.26 -7.43 8.69
C ARG A 83 2.43 -7.64 9.65
N ASP A 84 2.12 -7.86 10.93
CA ASP A 84 3.06 -8.09 12.03
C ASP A 84 4.06 -6.94 12.30
N GLN A 85 3.80 -5.76 11.74
CA GLN A 85 4.58 -4.55 11.96
C GLN A 85 3.73 -3.48 12.66
N THR A 86 4.40 -2.64 13.45
CA THR A 86 3.78 -1.51 14.14
C THR A 86 4.33 -0.21 13.57
N PHE A 87 3.43 0.68 13.15
CA PHE A 87 3.74 1.99 12.61
C PHE A 87 3.15 3.07 13.51
N ILE A 88 4.00 4.01 13.94
CA ILE A 88 3.56 5.21 14.66
C ILE A 88 3.51 6.35 13.65
N ILE A 89 2.31 6.84 13.36
CA ILE A 89 2.07 7.86 12.35
C ILE A 89 1.65 9.14 13.06
N SER A 90 2.53 10.13 13.04
CA SER A 90 2.23 11.46 13.55
C SER A 90 1.28 12.22 12.61
N ARG A 91 0.53 13.17 13.16
CA ARG A 91 -0.33 14.12 12.42
C ARG A 91 0.39 14.85 11.29
N ASN A 92 1.69 15.11 11.43
CA ASN A 92 2.52 15.79 10.44
C ASN A 92 3.33 14.81 9.57
N SER A 93 2.94 13.53 9.52
CA SER A 93 3.66 12.54 8.73
C SER A 93 3.44 12.77 7.24
N PRO A 94 4.50 12.71 6.40
CA PRO A 94 4.37 12.76 4.94
C PRO A 94 3.50 11.63 4.35
N LEU A 95 3.21 10.60 5.13
CA LEU A 95 2.26 9.55 4.75
C LEU A 95 0.82 10.06 4.65
N LEU A 96 0.51 11.20 5.26
CA LEU A 96 -0.83 11.79 5.29
C LEU A 96 -1.03 12.90 4.26
N ASP A 97 0.05 13.34 3.59
CA ASP A 97 0.04 14.38 2.54
C ASP A 97 -0.59 13.89 1.23
#